data_AF-A0A1R3IRZ4-F1
#
_entry.id   AF-A0A1R3IRZ4-F1
#
_cell.length_a   1.000
_cell.length_b   1.000
_cell.length_c   1.000
_cell.angle_alpha   90.00
_cell.angle_beta   90.00
_cell.angle_gamma   90.00
#
_symmetry.space_group_name_H-M   'P 1'
#
loop_
_entity.id
_entity.type
_entity.pdbx_description
1 polymer ?
#
loop_
_entity_poly.entity_id
_entity_poly.type
_entity_poly.pdbx_seq_one_letter_code
_entity_poly.pdbx_strand_id
1 'polypeptide(L)'
;MKIKRVEPTLPFNEFFDSRTIRNSTTGPAVPVIDLVLHSSSRDVVWRIYGHNSSMVNVKKNVMSKIRTSIVIGGHQLEDNLLEFDLASSS
;
A
#
# COMPACT_ATOMS: atom_id res chain seq x y z
N MET A 1 1.71 2.46 -17.48
CA MET A 1 0.37 2.82 -16.97
C MET A 1 0.21 4.32 -17.01
N LYS A 2 -0.91 4.86 -17.51
CA LYS A 2 -1.17 6.31 -17.53
C LYS A 2 -2.19 6.65 -16.45
N ILE A 3 -1.71 6.99 -15.24
CA ILE A 3 -2.58 7.48 -14.15
C ILE A 3 -2.71 9.00 -14.25
N LYS A 4 -3.92 9.52 -14.14
CA LYS A 4 -4.16 10.96 -14.08
C LYS A 4 -4.12 11.44 -12.62
N ARG A 5 -3.29 12.46 -12.35
CA ARG A 5 -3.31 13.21 -11.08
C ARG A 5 -4.47 14.20 -11.03
N VAL A 6 -4.99 14.45 -9.85
CA VAL A 6 -6.01 15.48 -9.56
C VAL A 6 -5.53 16.39 -8.43
N GLU A 7 -6.16 17.56 -8.31
CA GLU A 7 -5.86 18.56 -7.30
C GLU A 7 -5.83 17.97 -5.88
N PRO A 8 -4.74 18.18 -5.11
CA PRO A 8 -4.64 17.66 -3.76
C PRO A 8 -5.59 18.34 -2.77
N THR A 9 -6.17 17.55 -1.87
CA THR A 9 -6.93 18.04 -0.71
C THR A 9 -6.33 17.52 0.59
N LEU A 10 -6.07 18.39 1.56
CA LEU A 10 -5.61 17.99 2.89
C LEU A 10 -6.52 16.89 3.50
N PRO A 11 -5.99 15.95 4.31
CA PRO A 11 -4.62 15.88 4.83
C PRO A 11 -3.59 15.21 3.89
N PHE A 12 -3.95 14.88 2.66
CA PHE A 12 -3.08 14.13 1.78
C PHE A 12 -2.46 14.99 0.67
N ASN A 13 -1.31 14.54 0.15
CA ASN A 13 -0.49 15.34 -0.74
C ASN A 13 -0.56 14.91 -2.22
N GLU A 14 -1.04 13.71 -2.50
CA GLU A 14 -1.18 13.20 -3.86
C GLU A 14 -2.56 12.58 -4.04
N PHE A 15 -3.22 12.92 -5.14
CA PHE A 15 -4.51 12.34 -5.50
C PHE A 15 -4.57 11.92 -6.97
N PHE A 16 -5.35 10.88 -7.24
CA PHE A 16 -5.45 10.24 -8.55
C PHE A 16 -6.90 9.98 -8.94
N ASP A 17 -7.21 10.15 -10.23
CA ASP A 17 -8.52 9.82 -10.80
C ASP A 17 -8.67 8.30 -10.94
N SER A 18 -9.53 7.71 -10.11
CA SER A 18 -9.67 6.24 -10.06
C SER A 18 -10.21 5.65 -11.36
N ARG A 19 -10.90 6.44 -12.20
CA ARG A 19 -11.39 5.98 -13.52
C ARG A 19 -10.26 5.64 -14.49
N THR A 20 -9.06 6.16 -14.23
CA THR A 20 -7.87 5.90 -15.04
C THR A 20 -7.09 4.68 -14.54
N ILE A 21 -7.54 4.05 -13.46
CA ILE A 21 -6.88 2.92 -12.81
C ILE A 21 -7.76 1.70 -12.98
N ARG A 22 -7.23 0.67 -13.65
CA ARG A 22 -7.92 -0.60 -13.83
C ARG A 22 -7.91 -1.37 -12.51
N ASN A 23 -8.90 -2.22 -12.28
CA ASN A 23 -8.83 -3.19 -11.18
C ASN A 23 -8.18 -4.50 -11.66
N SER A 24 -7.42 -5.14 -10.77
CA SER A 24 -6.91 -6.50 -10.88
C SER A 24 -7.55 -7.39 -9.80
N THR A 25 -7.16 -8.66 -9.76
CA THR A 25 -7.55 -9.60 -8.70
C THR A 25 -7.05 -9.19 -7.31
N THR A 26 -6.03 -8.34 -7.23
CA THR A 26 -5.39 -7.90 -5.98
C THR A 26 -5.64 -6.41 -5.70
N GLY A 27 -6.79 -5.88 -6.14
CA GLY A 27 -7.17 -4.48 -6.00
C GLY A 27 -6.79 -3.60 -7.19
N PRO A 28 -6.68 -2.26 -7.02
CA PRO A 28 -6.28 -1.35 -8.10
C PRO A 28 -4.95 -1.79 -8.72
N ALA A 29 -4.88 -1.82 -10.05
CA ALA A 29 -3.66 -2.12 -10.79
C ALA A 29 -2.71 -0.94 -10.63
N VAL A 30 -1.92 -0.94 -9.56
CA VAL A 30 -0.90 0.07 -9.24
C VAL A 30 0.45 -0.62 -9.02
N PRO A 31 1.58 0.10 -9.10
CA PRO A 31 2.88 -0.49 -8.85
C PRO A 31 2.92 -1.21 -7.50
N VAL A 32 3.42 -2.43 -7.51
CA VAL A 32 3.63 -3.24 -6.31
C VAL A 32 4.73 -2.60 -5.45
N ILE A 33 4.54 -2.60 -4.14
CA ILE A 33 5.54 -2.13 -3.18
C ILE A 33 6.14 -3.37 -2.51
N ASP A 34 7.45 -3.54 -2.64
CA ASP A 34 8.19 -4.62 -1.99
C ASP A 34 8.99 -4.03 -0.81
N LEU A 35 8.64 -4.42 0.41
CA LEU A 35 9.43 -4.14 1.61
C LEU A 35 10.43 -5.28 1.79
N VAL A 36 11.71 -4.99 1.57
CA VAL A 36 12.79 -5.96 1.80
C VAL A 36 13.13 -5.95 3.29
N LEU A 37 12.85 -7.06 3.97
CA LEU A 37 13.06 -7.26 5.39
C LEU A 37 14.40 -7.95 5.61
N HIS A 38 15.08 -7.53 6.67
CA HIS A 38 16.33 -8.16 7.09
C HIS A 38 16.06 -9.56 7.66
N SER A 39 16.88 -10.53 7.27
CA SER A 39 16.89 -11.88 7.84
C SER A 39 18.29 -12.46 7.79
N SER A 40 18.59 -13.33 8.75
CA SER A 40 19.91 -13.93 8.97
C SER A 40 20.37 -14.87 7.85
N SER A 41 19.48 -15.29 6.94
CA SER A 41 19.76 -16.32 5.93
C SER A 41 19.54 -15.87 4.48
N ARG A 42 18.52 -15.05 4.22
CA ARG A 42 18.20 -14.48 2.90
C ARG A 42 17.20 -13.34 3.03
N ASP A 43 17.21 -12.42 2.08
CA ASP A 43 16.22 -11.35 2.02
C ASP A 43 14.79 -11.91 1.98
N VAL A 44 13.95 -11.46 2.90
CA VAL A 44 12.52 -11.78 2.94
C VAL A 44 11.76 -10.56 2.43
N VAL A 45 10.84 -10.75 1.49
CA VAL A 45 10.10 -9.64 0.88
C VAL A 45 8.64 -9.68 1.35
N TRP A 46 8.20 -8.62 2.02
CA TRP A 46 6.77 -8.36 2.20
C TRP A 46 6.26 -7.54 1.03
N ARG A 47 5.46 -8.20 0.19
CA ARG A 47 4.83 -7.61 -0.98
C ARG A 47 3.47 -6.99 -0.65
N ILE A 48 3.31 -5.71 -0.99
CA ILE A 48 2.05 -4.97 -0.84
C ILE A 48 1.46 -4.72 -2.24
N TYR A 49 0.30 -5.32 -2.48
CA TYR A 49 -0.48 -5.15 -3.71
C TYR A 49 -1.45 -3.96 -3.61
N GLY A 50 -2.08 -3.61 -4.73
CA GLY A 50 -2.97 -2.45 -4.83
C GLY A 50 -4.03 -2.35 -3.74
N HIS A 51 -4.63 -3.47 -3.33
CA HIS A 51 -5.64 -3.52 -2.26
C HIS A 51 -5.13 -3.02 -0.91
N ASN A 52 -3.87 -3.32 -0.56
CA ASN A 52 -3.23 -2.94 0.70
C ASN A 52 -2.29 -1.74 0.55
N SER A 53 -2.16 -1.22 -0.68
CA SER A 53 -1.25 -0.12 -1.01
C SER A 53 -1.75 1.19 -0.40
N SER A 54 -0.95 2.26 -0.55
CA SER A 54 -1.37 3.58 -0.09
C SER A 54 -2.61 4.13 -0.82
N MET A 55 -3.03 3.51 -1.93
CA MET A 55 -4.09 3.98 -2.83
C MET A 55 -5.49 3.69 -2.27
N VAL A 56 -5.96 4.56 -1.39
CA VAL A 56 -7.28 4.46 -0.75
C VAL A 56 -8.31 5.34 -1.44
N ASN A 57 -9.55 4.84 -1.62
CA ASN A 57 -10.66 5.64 -2.13
C ASN A 57 -11.11 6.64 -1.05
N VAL A 58 -10.82 7.93 -1.25
CA VAL A 58 -11.20 9.00 -0.31
C VAL A 58 -12.57 9.58 -0.65
N LYS A 59 -12.88 9.66 -1.95
CA LYS A 59 -14.16 10.11 -2.51
C LYS A 59 -14.46 9.37 -3.81
N LYS A 60 -15.69 9.48 -4.32
CA LYS A 60 -16.04 8.95 -5.65
C LYS A 60 -15.03 9.45 -6.69
N ASN A 61 -14.34 8.52 -7.33
CA ASN A 61 -13.31 8.76 -8.36
C ASN A 61 -11.97 9.32 -7.88
N VAL A 62 -11.66 9.32 -6.57
CA VAL A 62 -10.47 9.97 -6.02
C VAL A 62 -9.72 9.04 -5.07
N MET A 63 -8.46 8.73 -5.39
CA MET A 63 -7.55 7.96 -4.52
C MET A 63 -6.38 8.80 -3.99
N SER A 64 -5.78 8.43 -2.85
CA SER A 64 -4.73 9.23 -2.19
C SER A 64 -3.45 8.46 -1.77
N LYS A 65 -2.41 9.15 -1.24
CA LYS A 65 -1.12 8.58 -0.74
C LYS A 65 -0.53 9.39 0.43
N ILE A 66 0.03 8.71 1.45
CA ILE A 66 0.72 9.30 2.62
C ILE A 66 2.25 9.12 2.52
N ARG A 67 3.05 10.06 3.05
CA ARG A 67 4.51 9.94 3.24
C ARG A 67 4.87 9.98 4.74
N THR A 68 5.45 8.91 5.30
CA THR A 68 6.12 8.87 6.62
C THR A 68 7.38 7.98 6.53
N SER A 69 8.21 7.89 7.58
CA SER A 69 9.40 7.02 7.66
C SER A 69 9.10 5.50 7.73
N ILE A 70 7.87 5.08 7.41
CA ILE A 70 7.28 3.73 7.43
C ILE A 70 6.60 3.40 8.78
N VAL A 71 5.28 3.56 8.80
CA VAL A 71 4.37 2.95 9.79
C VAL A 71 3.43 2.04 9.00
N ILE A 72 3.43 0.74 9.29
CA ILE A 72 2.52 -0.21 8.65
C ILE A 72 1.18 -0.13 9.39
N GLY A 73 0.19 0.54 8.78
CA GLY A 73 -1.13 0.75 9.37
C GLY A 73 -2.08 -0.43 9.13
N GLY A 74 -3.25 -0.42 9.78
CA GLY A 74 -4.23 -1.51 9.69
C GLY A 74 -4.61 -1.89 8.26
N HIS A 75 -4.79 -0.92 7.37
CA HIS A 75 -5.10 -1.19 5.96
C HIS A 75 -4.01 -1.97 5.21
N GLN A 76 -2.73 -1.81 5.59
CA GLN A 76 -1.66 -2.62 5.02
C GLN A 76 -1.66 -4.06 5.58
N LEU A 77 -2.29 -4.28 6.73
CA LEU A 77 -2.37 -5.57 7.44
C LEU A 77 -3.62 -6.37 7.05
N GLU A 78 -4.63 -5.74 6.46
CA GLU A 78 -5.86 -6.38 5.98
C GLU A 78 -5.53 -7.54 5.04
N ASP A 79 -6.28 -8.64 5.17
CA ASP A 79 -6.10 -9.88 4.39
C ASP A 79 -4.70 -10.52 4.46
N ASN A 80 -3.92 -10.21 5.50
CA ASN A 80 -2.65 -10.88 5.78
C ASN A 80 -2.74 -11.66 7.10
N LEU A 81 -2.20 -12.88 7.12
CA LEU A 81 -1.93 -13.59 8.36
C LEU A 81 -0.65 -13.04 8.98
N LEU A 82 -0.73 -12.55 10.21
CA LEU A 82 0.40 -12.03 10.96
C LEU A 82 0.58 -12.86 12.22
N GLU A 83 1.78 -13.42 12.38
CA GLU A 83 2.18 -14.12 13.58
C GLU A 83 3.16 -13.24 14.36
N PHE A 84 2.83 -13.00 15.63
CA PHE A 84 3.70 -12.28 16.56
C PHE A 84 4.20 -13.30 17.58
N ASP A 85 5.37 -13.87 17.32
CA ASP A 85 6.05 -14.74 18.27
C ASP A 85 7.00 -13.91 19.14
N LEU A 86 6.65 -13.78 20.43
CA LEU A 86 7.44 -13.06 21.42
C LEU A 86 8.54 -13.92 22.03
N ALA A 87 8.51 -15.24 21.85
CA ALA A 87 9.46 -16.16 22.48
C ALA A 87 10.75 -16.33 21.65
N SER A 88 10.67 -16.18 20.32
CA SER A 88 11.79 -16.41 19.40
C SER A 88 12.63 -15.17 19.08
N SER A 89 12.40 -14.03 19.75
CA SER A 89 13.09 -12.76 19.49
C SER A 89 14.44 -12.63 20.23
N SER A 90 15.28 -13.67 20.18
CA SER A 90 16.62 -13.68 20.81
C SER A 90 17.73 -13.22 19.86
#